data_AF-A0A955YJU1-F1
#
_entry.id   AF-A0A955YJU1-F1
#
_cell.length_a   1.000
_cell.length_b   1.000
_cell.length_c   1.000
_cell.angle_alpha   90.00
_cell.angle_beta   90.00
_cell.angle_gamma   90.00
#
_symmetry.space_group_name_H-M   'P 1'
#
loop_
_entity.id
_entity.type
_entity.pdbx_description
1 polymer ?
#
loop_
_entity_poly.entity_id
_entity_poly.type
_entity_poly.pdbx_seq_one_letter_code
_entity_poly.pdbx_strand_id
1 'polypeptide(L)'
;PSTPNEDMVRRVPGVGYRANRSLFGPSYRSAYGLVMLMHHRVMPNRAEDDPGRYQDEGIRVHGSVSYRSIVRGTSHGCHRLYNHLAVRLAGFVLEHRAHRRHGSLAVRFAKRFNYLGSFINFRIESRGYRYELTPPVPVEVLEGVVRGSRTRPVPGIRRLAGRAASAAAADTAD
;
A
#
# COMPACT_ATOMS: atom_id res chain seq x y z
N PRO A 1 2.01 10.96 -4.52
CA PRO A 1 3.05 10.52 -5.47
C PRO A 1 2.35 9.68 -6.52
N SER A 2 2.44 10.00 -7.81
CA SER A 2 1.97 9.08 -8.85
C SER A 2 3.06 8.04 -9.07
N THR A 3 2.68 6.77 -9.17
CA THR A 3 3.63 5.71 -9.55
C THR A 3 4.24 6.05 -10.92
N PRO A 4 5.58 6.07 -11.04
CA PRO A 4 6.26 6.27 -12.32
C PRO A 4 5.78 5.29 -13.40
N ASN A 5 5.74 5.73 -14.66
CA ASN A 5 5.26 4.89 -15.77
C ASN A 5 6.08 3.61 -15.94
N GLU A 6 7.40 3.69 -15.72
CA GLU A 6 8.33 2.56 -15.78
C GLU A 6 8.00 1.44 -14.78
N ASP A 7 7.58 1.80 -13.56
CA ASP A 7 7.16 0.82 -12.55
C ASP A 7 5.85 0.13 -12.94
N MET A 8 5.00 0.82 -13.71
CA MET A 8 3.67 0.35 -14.13
C MET A 8 3.71 -0.60 -15.34
N VAL A 9 4.89 -0.86 -15.91
CA VAL A 9 5.05 -1.74 -17.07
C VAL A 9 5.97 -2.93 -16.78
N ARG A 10 5.85 -3.97 -17.60
CA ARG A 10 6.78 -5.10 -17.65
C ARG A 10 7.16 -5.37 -19.09
N ARG A 11 8.42 -5.70 -19.33
CA ARG A 11 8.90 -6.14 -20.65
C ARG A 11 8.39 -7.56 -20.93
N VAL A 12 7.88 -7.75 -22.14
CA VAL A 12 7.44 -9.05 -22.68
C VAL A 12 8.30 -9.34 -23.92
N PRO A 13 9.16 -10.37 -23.90
CA PRO A 13 9.97 -10.74 -25.05
C PRO A 13 9.13 -10.90 -26.32
N GLY A 14 9.60 -10.36 -27.44
CA GLY A 14 8.90 -10.41 -28.73
C GLY A 14 7.64 -9.53 -28.88
N VAL A 15 7.19 -8.85 -27.81
CA VAL A 15 5.94 -8.05 -27.82
C VAL A 15 6.15 -6.59 -27.44
N GLY A 16 7.16 -6.27 -26.62
CA GLY A 16 7.39 -4.91 -26.11
C GLY A 16 6.96 -4.78 -24.65
N TYR A 17 6.24 -3.72 -24.28
CA TYR A 17 5.85 -3.45 -22.91
C TYR A 17 4.36 -3.68 -22.68
N ARG A 18 4.00 -4.26 -21.53
CA ARG A 18 2.61 -4.44 -21.08
C ARG A 18 2.42 -3.92 -19.66
N ALA A 19 1.18 -3.62 -19.29
CA ALA A 19 0.80 -3.25 -17.93
C ALA A 19 1.25 -4.30 -16.89
N ASN A 20 1.95 -3.87 -15.84
CA ASN A 20 2.40 -4.71 -14.73
C ASN A 20 1.28 -4.96 -13.71
N ARG A 21 0.24 -5.71 -14.09
CA ARG A 21 -0.89 -6.01 -13.20
C ARG A 21 -0.52 -6.91 -12.03
N SER A 22 0.58 -7.65 -12.14
CA SER A 22 1.08 -8.52 -11.08
C SER A 22 1.62 -7.78 -9.86
N LEU A 23 2.12 -6.55 -10.04
CA LEU A 23 2.71 -5.75 -8.95
C LEU A 23 1.66 -4.90 -8.21
N PHE A 24 0.69 -4.34 -8.94
CA PHE A 24 -0.29 -3.39 -8.35
C PHE A 24 -1.68 -3.99 -8.12
N GLY A 25 -1.99 -5.14 -8.73
CA GLY A 25 -3.24 -5.86 -8.52
C GLY A 25 -3.13 -6.96 -7.46
N PRO A 26 -4.26 -7.57 -7.06
CA PRO A 26 -4.27 -8.79 -6.26
C PRO A 26 -3.47 -9.87 -6.98
N SER A 27 -2.38 -10.30 -6.38
CA SER A 27 -1.42 -11.20 -7.01
C SER A 27 -0.42 -11.67 -5.96
N TYR A 28 0.05 -12.91 -6.09
CA TYR A 28 1.18 -13.41 -5.30
C TYR A 28 2.39 -12.47 -5.39
N ARG A 29 2.62 -11.87 -6.57
CA ARG A 29 3.72 -10.93 -6.86
C ARG A 29 3.39 -9.46 -6.55
N SER A 30 2.27 -9.17 -5.90
CA SER A 30 1.91 -7.79 -5.60
C SER A 30 2.96 -7.14 -4.69
N ALA A 31 3.01 -5.81 -4.68
CA ALA A 31 3.89 -5.06 -3.79
C ALA A 31 3.67 -5.42 -2.30
N TYR A 32 2.46 -5.88 -1.96
CA TYR A 32 2.09 -6.34 -0.62
C TYR A 32 1.99 -7.88 -0.51
N GLY A 33 2.42 -8.62 -1.53
CA GLY A 33 2.31 -10.06 -1.56
C GLY A 33 0.86 -10.53 -1.49
N LEU A 34 0.61 -11.60 -0.73
CA LEU A 34 -0.73 -12.19 -0.59
C LEU A 34 -1.61 -11.47 0.42
N VAL A 35 -1.01 -10.85 1.45
CA VAL A 35 -1.75 -10.22 2.57
C VAL A 35 -1.03 -8.96 3.01
N MET A 36 -1.83 -7.92 3.32
CA MET A 36 -1.40 -6.75 4.08
C MET A 36 -2.28 -6.57 5.32
N LEU A 37 -1.64 -6.30 6.45
CA LEU A 37 -2.27 -5.82 7.67
C LEU A 37 -2.02 -4.31 7.76
N MET A 38 -3.11 -3.54 7.88
CA MET A 38 -3.05 -2.09 7.91
C MET A 38 -2.79 -1.58 9.31
N HIS A 39 -1.73 -0.78 9.49
CA HIS A 39 -1.50 -0.08 10.76
C HIS A 39 -2.19 1.27 10.68
N HIS A 40 -2.98 1.58 11.69
CA HIS A 40 -3.56 2.90 11.88
C HIS A 40 -2.97 3.53 13.15
N ARG A 41 -2.57 4.79 13.03
CA ARG A 41 -2.18 5.61 14.17
C ARG A 41 -3.44 6.09 14.88
N VAL A 42 -3.50 5.88 16.20
CA VAL A 42 -4.52 6.52 17.04
C VAL A 42 -4.16 8.00 17.14
N MET A 43 -5.07 8.85 16.72
CA MET A 43 -4.93 10.30 16.82
C MET A 43 -5.44 10.76 18.17
N PRO A 44 -4.81 11.79 18.76
CA PRO A 44 -5.34 12.39 19.98
C PRO A 44 -6.77 12.89 19.73
N ASN A 45 -7.63 12.66 20.72
CA ASN A 45 -8.99 13.15 20.71
C ASN A 45 -8.98 14.68 20.65
N ARG A 46 -9.87 15.27 19.85
CA ARG A 46 -10.01 16.74 19.78
C ARG A 46 -10.92 17.30 20.86
N ALA A 47 -11.79 16.45 21.41
CA ALA A 47 -12.70 16.72 22.51
C ALA A 47 -12.86 15.45 23.35
N GLU A 48 -13.33 15.57 24.59
CA GLU A 48 -13.46 14.45 25.54
C GLU A 48 -14.34 13.30 24.97
N ASP A 49 -15.38 13.64 24.20
CA ASP A 49 -16.31 12.71 23.56
C ASP A 49 -15.95 12.31 22.10
N ASP A 50 -14.75 12.64 21.61
CA ASP A 50 -14.37 12.32 20.23
C ASP A 50 -14.16 10.80 20.08
N PRO A 51 -14.91 10.11 19.19
CA PRO A 51 -14.67 8.70 18.90
C PRO A 51 -13.28 8.57 18.27
N GLY A 52 -12.32 8.09 19.07
CA GLY A 52 -10.90 8.03 18.75
C GLY A 52 -10.61 7.84 17.25
N ARG A 53 -9.92 8.82 16.66
CA ARG A 53 -9.72 8.88 15.21
C ARG A 53 -8.51 8.04 14.82
N TYR A 54 -8.67 7.23 13.78
CA TYR A 54 -7.60 6.40 13.23
C TYR A 54 -7.06 7.03 11.95
N GLN A 55 -5.73 7.20 11.85
CA GLN A 55 -5.08 7.71 10.66
C GLN A 55 -4.21 6.65 9.99
N ASP A 56 -4.39 6.47 8.69
CA ASP A 56 -3.55 5.63 7.85
C ASP A 56 -2.29 6.38 7.39
N GLU A 57 -1.13 6.01 7.93
CA GLU A 57 0.17 6.57 7.58
C GLU A 57 0.90 5.76 6.48
N GLY A 58 0.22 4.79 5.86
CA GLY A 58 0.82 3.95 4.81
C GLY A 58 1.78 2.88 5.32
N ILE A 59 1.85 2.65 6.63
CA ILE A 59 2.66 1.59 7.26
C ILE A 59 1.84 0.29 7.33
N ARG A 60 2.48 -0.83 6.97
CA ARG A 60 1.85 -2.14 6.85
C ARG A 60 2.77 -3.24 7.37
N VAL A 61 2.18 -4.33 7.86
CA VAL A 61 2.83 -5.65 7.82
C VAL A 61 2.34 -6.36 6.57
N HIS A 62 3.22 -6.87 5.73
CA HIS A 62 2.80 -7.50 4.47
C HIS A 62 3.76 -8.57 3.97
N GLY A 63 3.25 -9.41 3.07
CA GLY A 63 4.06 -10.39 2.36
C GLY A 63 4.93 -9.77 1.26
N SER A 64 6.04 -10.41 0.90
CA SER A 64 6.87 -10.00 -0.23
C SER A 64 7.36 -11.22 -1.03
N VAL A 65 7.43 -11.06 -2.35
CA VAL A 65 8.10 -12.03 -3.24
C VAL A 65 9.59 -11.78 -3.39
N SER A 66 10.07 -10.60 -2.95
CA SER A 66 11.49 -10.27 -2.97
C SER A 66 12.14 -10.71 -1.66
N TYR A 67 12.76 -11.90 -1.65
CA TYR A 67 13.43 -12.43 -0.46
C TYR A 67 14.63 -11.57 -0.07
N ARG A 68 15.30 -11.00 -1.06
CA ARG A 68 16.38 -10.04 -0.83
C ARG A 68 15.90 -8.82 -0.06
N SER A 69 14.68 -8.35 -0.35
CA SER A 69 14.06 -7.26 0.39
C SER A 69 13.73 -7.61 1.85
N ILE A 70 13.54 -8.89 2.17
CA ILE A 70 13.22 -9.34 3.54
C ILE A 70 14.50 -9.51 4.35
N VAL A 71 15.48 -10.21 3.78
CA VAL A 71 16.70 -10.62 4.53
C VAL A 71 17.75 -9.51 4.58
N ARG A 72 17.88 -8.73 3.50
CA ARG A 72 18.99 -7.76 3.33
C ARG A 72 18.53 -6.38 2.89
N GLY A 73 17.23 -6.18 2.71
CA GLY A 73 16.68 -4.93 2.19
C GLY A 73 16.31 -3.96 3.29
N THR A 74 16.14 -2.70 2.90
CA THR A 74 15.51 -1.67 3.71
C THR A 74 14.06 -1.47 3.25
N SER A 75 13.20 -0.99 4.15
CA SER A 75 11.84 -0.59 3.83
C SER A 75 11.65 0.90 4.08
N HIS A 76 10.57 1.45 3.52
CA HIS A 76 10.11 2.80 3.84
C HIS A 76 9.19 2.81 5.07
N GLY A 77 9.40 1.86 6.00
CA GLY A 77 8.62 1.71 7.24
C GLY A 77 7.70 0.48 7.28
N CYS A 78 7.41 -0.16 6.15
CA CYS A 78 6.64 -1.41 6.14
C CYS A 78 7.44 -2.59 6.72
N HIS A 79 6.75 -3.51 7.41
CA HIS A 79 7.28 -4.74 7.94
C HIS A 79 7.04 -5.87 6.94
N ARG A 80 8.11 -6.34 6.30
CA ARG A 80 8.04 -7.30 5.20
C ARG A 80 8.27 -8.72 5.72
N LEU A 81 7.33 -9.61 5.46
CA LEU A 81 7.40 -11.03 5.80
C LEU A 81 7.48 -11.87 4.53
N TYR A 82 7.93 -13.12 4.66
CA TYR A 82 7.68 -14.13 3.65
C TYR A 82 6.17 -14.32 3.49
N ASN A 83 5.68 -14.50 2.26
CA ASN A 83 4.25 -14.61 1.97
C ASN A 83 3.54 -15.66 2.85
N HIS A 84 4.16 -16.83 3.08
CA HIS A 84 3.57 -17.88 3.91
C HIS A 84 3.47 -17.46 5.39
N LEU A 85 4.43 -16.69 5.93
CA LEU A 85 4.35 -16.18 7.29
C LEU A 85 3.30 -15.07 7.43
N ALA A 86 3.19 -14.19 6.43
CA ALA A 86 2.15 -13.16 6.40
C ALA A 86 0.74 -13.78 6.40
N VAL A 87 0.54 -14.83 5.61
CA VAL A 87 -0.74 -15.58 5.58
C VAL A 87 -1.01 -16.28 6.91
N ARG A 88 0.00 -16.96 7.49
CA ARG A 88 -0.16 -17.62 8.80
C ARG A 88 -0.52 -16.63 9.91
N LEU A 89 0.17 -15.49 9.98
CA LEU A 89 -0.13 -14.44 10.96
C LEU A 89 -1.55 -13.89 10.79
N ALA A 90 -1.93 -13.54 9.56
CA ALA A 90 -3.25 -12.99 9.30
C ALA A 90 -4.37 -14.01 9.56
N GLY A 91 -4.16 -15.28 9.19
CA GLY A 91 -5.08 -16.37 9.50
C GLY A 91 -5.27 -16.53 11.01
N PHE A 92 -4.17 -16.59 11.76
CA PHE A 92 -4.19 -16.64 13.22
C PHE A 92 -4.98 -15.47 13.81
N VAL A 93 -4.72 -14.23 13.38
CA VAL A 93 -5.44 -13.06 13.88
C VAL A 93 -6.94 -13.14 13.58
N LEU A 94 -7.33 -13.52 12.36
CA LEU A 94 -8.74 -13.63 11.98
C LEU A 94 -9.48 -14.74 12.74
N GLU A 95 -8.80 -15.84 13.05
CA GLU A 95 -9.35 -16.95 13.83
C GLU A 95 -9.57 -16.57 15.31
N HIS A 96 -8.74 -15.68 15.85
CA HIS A 96 -8.72 -15.35 17.29
C HIS A 96 -9.28 -13.96 17.61
N ARG A 97 -9.79 -13.22 16.62
CA ARG A 97 -10.34 -11.87 16.80
C ARG A 97 -11.63 -11.70 16.03
N ALA A 98 -12.61 -11.08 16.69
CA ALA A 98 -13.84 -10.66 16.06
C ALA A 98 -13.53 -9.73 14.88
N HIS A 99 -14.18 -10.01 13.75
CA HIS A 99 -13.93 -9.28 12.52
C HIS A 99 -15.18 -9.22 11.64
N ARG A 100 -15.23 -8.21 10.78
CA ARG A 100 -16.24 -8.04 9.73
C ARG A 100 -15.63 -8.30 8.37
N ARG A 101 -16.31 -9.12 7.58
CA ARG A 101 -15.95 -9.47 6.20
C ARG A 101 -16.60 -8.47 5.24
N HIS A 102 -15.81 -7.65 4.54
CA HIS A 102 -16.34 -6.60 3.67
C HIS A 102 -16.45 -6.97 2.20
N GLY A 103 -15.75 -8.02 1.75
CA GLY A 103 -15.74 -8.34 0.31
C GLY A 103 -14.49 -7.90 -0.43
N SER A 104 -14.57 -8.01 -1.76
CA SER A 104 -13.61 -7.39 -2.67
C SER A 104 -13.70 -5.87 -2.55
N LEU A 105 -12.57 -5.22 -2.22
CA LEU A 105 -12.49 -3.78 -2.13
C LEU A 105 -12.35 -3.20 -3.54
N ALA A 106 -13.46 -2.75 -4.12
CA ALA A 106 -13.49 -2.12 -5.42
C ALA A 106 -12.65 -0.84 -5.41
N VAL A 107 -11.76 -0.71 -6.40
CA VAL A 107 -10.99 0.51 -6.65
C VAL A 107 -11.04 0.78 -8.14
N ARG A 108 -11.33 2.02 -8.52
CA ARG A 108 -11.28 2.45 -9.92
C ARG A 108 -10.01 3.23 -10.14
N PHE A 109 -8.92 2.52 -10.44
CA PHE A 109 -7.69 3.15 -10.89
C PHE A 109 -7.44 2.78 -12.34
N ALA A 110 -7.38 3.78 -13.21
CA ALA A 110 -7.05 3.63 -14.61
C ALA A 110 -6.06 4.69 -15.05
N LYS A 111 -5.08 4.29 -15.86
CA LYS A 111 -4.10 5.19 -16.47
C LYS A 111 -3.76 4.68 -17.87
N ARG A 112 -3.82 5.58 -18.86
CA ARG A 112 -3.43 5.31 -20.24
C ARG A 112 -2.19 6.12 -20.56
N PHE A 113 -1.17 5.51 -21.15
CA PHE A 113 0.08 6.20 -21.50
C PHE A 113 0.87 5.42 -22.57
N ASN A 114 1.73 6.13 -23.30
CA ASN A 114 2.71 5.53 -24.19
C ASN A 114 4.01 5.27 -23.43
N TYR A 115 4.64 4.12 -23.66
CA TYR A 115 5.94 3.79 -23.08
C TYR A 115 6.78 3.03 -24.10
N LEU A 116 7.88 3.65 -24.54
CA LEU A 116 8.83 3.08 -25.51
C LEU A 116 8.15 2.42 -26.72
N GLY A 117 7.24 3.17 -27.37
CA GLY A 117 6.48 2.71 -28.55
C GLY A 117 5.28 1.80 -28.26
N SER A 118 5.06 1.39 -27.00
CA SER A 118 3.90 0.57 -26.61
C SER A 118 2.79 1.45 -26.01
N PHE A 119 1.55 1.31 -26.50
CA PHE A 119 0.38 1.93 -25.87
C PHE A 119 -0.09 1.06 -24.69
N ILE A 120 -0.09 1.64 -23.48
CA ILE A 120 -0.41 0.94 -22.24
C ILE A 120 -1.77 1.39 -21.71
N ASN A 121 -2.70 0.44 -21.56
CA ASN A 121 -3.94 0.62 -20.81
C ASN A 121 -3.85 -0.10 -19.46
N PHE A 122 -3.59 0.67 -18.41
CA PHE A 122 -3.43 0.16 -17.05
C PHE A 122 -4.71 0.35 -16.26
N ARG A 123 -5.32 -0.75 -15.77
CA ARG A 123 -6.56 -0.71 -14.99
C ARG A 123 -6.48 -1.70 -13.83
N ILE A 124 -6.86 -1.25 -12.64
CA ILE A 124 -7.05 -2.05 -11.43
C ILE A 124 -8.48 -1.82 -10.98
N GLU A 125 -9.22 -2.90 -10.76
CA GLU A 125 -10.64 -2.86 -10.39
C GLU A 125 -10.88 -3.24 -8.93
N SER A 126 -9.90 -3.91 -8.32
CA SER A 126 -9.95 -4.34 -6.93
C SER A 126 -8.57 -4.23 -6.28
N ARG A 127 -8.56 -3.89 -4.98
CA ARG A 127 -7.36 -3.93 -4.12
C ARG A 127 -7.25 -5.23 -3.32
N GLY A 128 -8.10 -6.21 -3.60
CA GLY A 128 -8.17 -7.48 -2.88
C GLY A 128 -9.32 -7.52 -1.90
N TYR A 129 -9.35 -8.58 -1.08
CA TYR A 129 -10.42 -8.85 -0.14
C TYR A 129 -10.16 -8.15 1.21
N ARG A 130 -11.15 -7.46 1.79
CA ARG A 130 -11.01 -6.74 3.06
C ARG A 130 -11.71 -7.47 4.21
N TYR A 131 -10.98 -7.61 5.30
CA TYR A 131 -11.48 -7.94 6.64
C TYR A 131 -11.15 -6.78 7.58
N GLU A 132 -12.05 -6.44 8.47
CA GLU A 132 -11.87 -5.39 9.47
C GLU A 132 -11.98 -5.98 10.88
N LEU A 133 -10.95 -5.80 11.70
CA LEU A 133 -10.95 -6.26 13.09
C LEU A 133 -11.81 -5.30 13.94
N THR A 134 -12.76 -5.84 14.68
CA THR A 134 -13.69 -5.05 15.50
C THR A 134 -13.80 -5.66 16.91
N PRO A 135 -13.14 -5.09 17.93
CA PRO A 135 -12.32 -3.87 17.89
C PRO A 135 -10.98 -4.06 17.16
N PRO A 136 -10.29 -2.97 16.76
CA PRO A 136 -8.94 -3.06 16.22
C PRO A 136 -7.98 -3.68 17.25
N VAL A 137 -6.97 -4.40 16.76
CA VAL A 137 -5.94 -4.99 17.62
C VAL A 137 -4.85 -3.94 17.85
N PRO A 138 -4.51 -3.60 19.11
CA PRO A 138 -3.41 -2.70 19.40
C PRO A 138 -2.10 -3.37 19.00
N VAL A 139 -1.19 -2.59 18.40
CA VAL A 139 0.14 -3.04 18.03
C VAL A 139 1.17 -2.04 18.53
N GLU A 140 2.21 -2.55 19.15
CA GLU A 140 3.38 -1.76 19.51
C GLU A 140 4.39 -1.84 18.37
N VAL A 141 4.75 -0.68 17.82
CA VAL A 141 5.78 -0.59 16.77
C VAL A 141 7.08 -0.17 17.43
N LEU A 142 7.98 -1.14 17.59
CA LEU A 142 9.30 -0.91 18.16
C LEU A 142 10.19 -0.10 17.21
N GLU A 143 11.15 0.62 17.79
CA GLU A 143 12.13 1.37 17.02
C GLU A 143 12.98 0.44 16.14
N GLY A 144 13.08 0.79 14.86
CA GLY A 144 13.90 0.08 13.89
C GLY A 144 15.25 0.75 13.66
N VAL A 145 16.19 0.02 13.05
CA VAL A 145 17.48 0.59 12.63
C VAL A 145 17.29 1.48 11.40
N VAL A 146 17.45 2.79 11.58
CA VAL A 146 17.37 3.75 10.46
C VAL A 146 18.71 3.79 9.72
N ARG A 147 18.70 3.37 8.45
CA ARG A 147 19.89 3.36 7.57
C ARG A 147 20.02 4.60 6.69
N GLY A 148 19.00 5.46 6.63
CA GLY A 148 19.02 6.68 5.83
C GLY A 148 19.67 7.85 6.58
N SER A 149 20.25 8.81 5.84
CA SER A 149 20.73 10.07 6.41
C SER A 149 19.62 10.88 7.08
N ARG A 150 18.38 10.67 6.64
CA ARG A 150 17.18 11.25 7.23
C ARG A 150 16.64 10.35 8.33
N THR A 151 16.75 10.81 9.57
CA THR A 151 16.33 10.07 10.77
C THR A 151 14.91 10.42 11.24
N ARG A 152 14.32 11.50 10.72
CA ARG A 152 12.96 11.93 11.05
C ARG A 152 12.12 12.19 9.80
N PRO A 153 10.80 11.90 9.83
CA PRO A 153 9.88 12.29 8.76
C PRO A 153 10.02 13.78 8.42
N VAL A 154 9.72 14.15 7.18
CA VAL A 154 9.61 15.58 6.82
C VAL A 154 8.46 16.19 7.62
N PRO A 155 8.67 17.31 8.33
CA PRO A 155 7.59 18.02 8.98
C PRO A 155 6.50 18.41 7.98
N GLY A 156 5.23 18.29 8.39
CA GLY A 156 4.07 18.70 7.61
C GLY A 156 3.37 17.57 6.87
N ILE A 157 2.10 17.82 6.50
CA ILE A 157 1.30 16.91 5.70
C ILE A 157 1.75 17.06 4.24
N ARG A 158 2.50 16.09 3.74
CA ARG A 158 2.71 15.99 2.30
C ARG A 158 1.42 15.45 1.70
N ARG A 159 0.58 16.33 1.12
CA ARG A 159 -0.56 15.87 0.29
C ARG A 159 -0.02 14.81 -0.64
N LEU A 160 -0.64 13.61 -0.66
CA LEU A 160 -0.32 12.60 -1.65
C LEU A 160 -0.33 13.29 -3.01
N ALA A 161 0.82 13.42 -3.67
CA ALA A 161 0.99 14.25 -4.87
C ALA A 161 -0.12 14.10 -5.95
N GLY A 162 -0.87 12.99 -5.97
CA GLY A 162 -2.06 12.86 -6.81
C GLY A 162 -3.17 13.89 -6.51
N ARG A 163 -3.38 14.29 -5.25
CA ARG A 163 -4.33 15.34 -4.84
C ARG A 163 -3.80 16.76 -5.02
N ALA A 164 -2.49 16.96 -4.99
CA ALA A 164 -1.90 18.28 -5.26
C ALA A 164 -1.89 18.59 -6.77
N ALA A 165 -1.62 17.58 -7.61
CA ALA A 165 -1.68 17.72 -9.07
C ALA A 165 -3.11 17.91 -9.59
N SER A 166 -4.13 17.28 -8.96
CA SER A 166 -5.53 17.49 -9.36
C SER A 166 -6.11 18.81 -8.87
N ALA A 167 -5.60 19.38 -7.77
CA ALA A 167 -5.98 20.74 -7.35
C ALA A 167 -5.33 21.81 -8.23
N ALA A 168 -4.03 21.67 -8.54
CA ALA A 168 -3.32 22.62 -9.42
C ALA A 168 -3.85 22.61 -10.87
N ALA A 169 -4.31 21.46 -11.38
CA ALA A 169 -4.94 21.38 -12.70
C ALA A 169 -6.37 21.96 -12.74
N ALA A 170 -7.03 22.09 -11.59
CA ALA A 170 -8.34 22.73 -11.47
C ALA A 170 -8.21 24.26 -11.37
N ASP A 171 -7.17 24.77 -10.70
CA ASP A 171 -6.89 26.21 -10.60
C ASP A 171 -6.36 26.84 -11.90
N THR A 172 -5.87 26.05 -12.86
CA THR A 172 -5.40 26.54 -14.17
C THR A 172 -6.45 26.40 -15.28
N ALA A 173 -7.68 26.00 -14.93
CA ALA A 173 -8.77 25.77 -15.86
C ALA A 173 -9.84 26.90 -15.86
N ASP A 174 -9.59 27.98 -15.12
CA ASP A 174 -10.31 29.26 -15.20
C ASP A 174 -9.46 30.34 -15.89
#